data_AF-A0A8J2YH14-F1
#
_entry.id   AF-A0A8J2YH14-F1
#
_cell.length_a   1.000
_cell.length_b   1.000
_cell.length_c   1.000
_cell.angle_alpha   90.00
_cell.angle_beta   90.00
_cell.angle_gamma   90.00
#
_symmetry.space_group_name_H-M   'P 1'
#
loop_
_entity.id
_entity.type
_entity.pdbx_description
1 polymer ?
#
loop_
_entity_poly.entity_id
_entity_poly.type
_entity_poly.pdbx_seq_one_letter_code
_entity_poly.pdbx_strand_id
1 'polypeptide(L)' 'MRLDARGNKKGVNAQFSLSGEQRAFSVNKALGEKDYPMIYVAPHPKTVAVLQEQTDTLVMYKRHLPTCL' A
#
# COMPACT_ATOMS: atom_id res chain seq x y z
N MET A 1 -6.44 17.00 0.60
CA MET A 1 -7.25 16.13 -0.28
C MET A 1 -6.39 14.93 -0.66
N ARG A 2 -6.88 13.70 -0.43
CA ARG A 2 -6.19 12.44 -0.80
C ARG A 2 -6.79 11.92 -2.10
N LEU A 3 -5.95 11.34 -2.95
CA LEU A 3 -6.37 10.74 -4.21
C LEU A 3 -6.05 9.25 -4.22
N ASP A 4 -6.93 8.44 -4.80
CA ASP A 4 -6.64 7.04 -5.04
C ASP A 4 -5.60 6.92 -6.16
N ALA A 5 -4.39 6.46 -5.82
CA ALA A 5 -3.28 6.34 -6.77
C ALA A 5 -3.57 5.38 -7.94
N ARG A 6 -4.56 4.49 -7.80
CA ARG A 6 -4.99 3.58 -8.88
C ARG A 6 -5.81 4.29 -9.97
N GLY A 7 -6.30 5.49 -9.68
CA GLY A 7 -7.10 6.30 -10.59
C GLY A 7 -8.53 5.82 -10.81
N ASN A 8 -9.26 6.56 -11.64
CA ASN A 8 -10.65 6.28 -12.00
C ASN A 8 -10.72 5.65 -13.40
N LYS A 9 -11.44 4.53 -13.55
CA LYS A 9 -11.63 3.83 -14.83
C LYS A 9 -13.03 3.22 -14.91
N LYS A 10 -13.46 2.73 -16.07
CA LYS A 10 -14.77 2.07 -16.23
C LYS A 10 -14.94 0.95 -15.18
N GLY A 11 -16.02 1.01 -14.39
CA GLY A 11 -16.31 0.07 -13.30
C GLY A 11 -15.62 0.38 -11.95
N VAL A 12 -14.86 1.46 -11.87
CA VAL A 12 -14.20 1.95 -10.65
C VAL A 12 -14.74 3.36 -10.37
N ASN A 13 -15.06 3.65 -9.11
CA ASN A 13 -15.55 4.98 -8.70
C ASN A 13 -14.59 5.63 -7.71
N ALA A 14 -13.47 6.14 -8.22
CA ALA A 14 -12.41 6.81 -7.46
C ALA A 14 -12.14 8.22 -8.03
N GLN A 15 -13.21 8.98 -8.26
CA GLN A 15 -13.15 10.31 -8.87
C GLN A 15 -12.46 11.31 -7.95
N PHE A 16 -11.82 12.32 -8.55
CA PHE A 16 -11.38 13.49 -7.81
C PHE A 16 -12.61 14.25 -7.28
N SER A 17 -12.58 14.67 -6.01
CA SER A 17 -13.66 15.45 -5.39
C SER A 17 -13.11 16.55 -4.49
N LEU A 18 -13.71 17.74 -4.60
CA LEU A 18 -13.42 18.88 -3.73
C LEU A 18 -14.13 18.79 -2.38
N SER A 19 -15.20 17.99 -2.27
CA SER A 19 -15.98 17.86 -1.03
C SER A 19 -15.42 16.81 -0.06
N GLY A 20 -14.46 15.99 -0.48
CA GLY A 20 -13.85 14.97 0.37
C GLY A 20 -13.11 13.90 -0.42
N GLU A 21 -12.58 12.91 0.28
CA GLU A 21 -11.96 11.74 -0.32
C GLU A 21 -13.02 10.82 -0.95
N GLN A 22 -12.79 10.39 -2.20
CA GLN A 22 -13.64 9.43 -2.90
C GLN A 22 -12.78 8.27 -3.41
N ARG A 23 -12.88 7.14 -2.71
CA ARG A 23 -12.16 5.89 -3.03
C ARG A 23 -13.16 4.85 -3.54
N ALA A 24 -12.72 4.04 -4.49
CA ALA A 24 -13.56 2.95 -5.02
C ALA A 24 -13.81 1.82 -4.02
N PHE A 25 -12.95 1.69 -2.99
CA PHE A 25 -13.02 0.63 -2.00
C PHE A 25 -12.78 1.20 -0.61
N SER A 26 -13.68 0.88 0.32
CA SER A 26 -13.56 1.25 1.72
C SER A 26 -12.63 0.29 2.47
N VAL A 27 -12.04 0.79 3.55
CA VAL A 27 -11.21 0.00 4.47
C VAL A 27 -12.09 -0.96 5.26
N ASN A 28 -11.80 -2.25 5.21
CA ASN A 28 -12.46 -3.26 6.01
C ASN A 28 -11.75 -3.48 7.36
N LYS A 29 -12.13 -2.71 8.36
CA LYS A 29 -11.55 -2.79 9.71
C LYS A 29 -11.73 -4.15 10.38
N ALA A 30 -12.78 -4.91 10.03
CA ALA A 30 -13.01 -6.24 10.60
C ALA A 30 -11.95 -7.26 10.16
N LEU A 31 -11.30 -7.03 9.02
CA LEU A 31 -10.16 -7.82 8.53
C LEU A 31 -8.80 -7.22 8.95
N GLY A 32 -8.80 -6.20 9.82
CA GLY A 32 -7.58 -5.52 10.26
C GLY A 32 -7.02 -4.51 9.25
N GLU A 33 -7.77 -4.17 8.18
CA GLU A 33 -7.35 -3.11 7.27
C GLU A 33 -7.37 -1.75 7.98
N LYS A 34 -6.40 -0.90 7.65
CA LYS A 34 -6.23 0.44 8.22
C LYS A 34 -5.69 1.42 7.20
N ASP A 35 -6.10 2.66 7.35
CA ASP A 35 -5.50 3.77 6.62
C ASP A 35 -4.27 4.30 7.36
N TYR A 36 -3.20 4.51 6.60
CA TYR A 36 -2.02 5.23 7.07
C TYR A 36 -2.02 6.63 6.44
N PRO A 37 -2.12 7.70 7.24
CA PRO A 37 -2.16 9.07 6.71
C PRO A 37 -0.79 9.56 6.22
N MET A 38 0.29 8.93 6.70
CA MET A 38 1.65 9.34 6.37
C MET A 38 2.09 8.78 5.03
N ILE A 39 2.61 9.64 4.16
CA ILE A 39 3.24 9.26 2.91
C ILE A 39 4.75 9.26 3.13
N TYR A 40 5.38 8.09 2.97
CA TYR A 40 6.84 7.95 3.00
C TYR A 40 7.40 8.09 1.59
N VAL A 41 8.24 9.11 1.38
CA VAL A 41 8.86 9.38 0.06
C VAL A 41 9.94 8.35 -0.27
N ALA A 42 10.63 7.85 0.77
CA ALA A 42 11.63 6.80 0.64
C ALA A 42 11.12 5.49 1.27
N PRO A 43 11.33 4.34 0.61
CA PRO A 43 11.06 3.04 1.22
C PRO A 43 12.04 2.76 2.36
N HIS A 44 11.65 1.87 3.28
CA HIS A 44 12.53 1.49 4.39
C HIS A 44 13.73 0.66 3.88
N PRO A 45 14.98 1.03 4.21
CA PRO A 45 16.18 0.44 3.61
C PRO A 45 16.30 -1.07 3.87
N LYS A 46 15.91 -1.57 5.06
CA LYS A 46 15.93 -3.01 5.35
C LYS A 46 15.02 -3.81 4.41
N THR A 47 13.85 -3.26 4.08
CA THR A 47 12.90 -3.91 3.17
C THR A 47 13.46 -3.93 1.75
N VAL A 48 14.06 -2.81 1.30
CA VAL A 48 14.67 -2.71 -0.02
C VAL A 48 15.84 -3.70 -0.18
N ALA A 49 16.73 -3.78 0.82
CA ALA A 49 17.86 -4.70 0.79
C ALA A 49 17.41 -6.16 0.59
N VAL A 50 16.43 -6.62 1.36
CA VAL A 50 15.86 -7.98 1.22
C VAL A 50 15.28 -8.20 -0.18
N LEU A 51 14.54 -7.23 -0.71
CA LEU A 51 13.95 -7.34 -2.05
C LEU A 51 15.01 -7.37 -3.17
N GLN A 52 16.17 -6.76 -2.96
CA GLN A 52 17.28 -6.75 -3.92
C GLN A 52 18.15 -8.01 -3.85
N GLU A 53 18.35 -8.56 -2.65
CA GLU A 53 19.23 -9.71 -2.42
C GLU A 53 18.57 -11.06 -2.73
N GLN A 54 17.25 -11.16 -2.57
CA GLN A 54 16.55 -12.43 -2.71
C GLN A 54 16.07 -12.67 -4.14
N THR A 55 16.40 -13.84 -4.69
CA THR A 55 16.01 -14.26 -6.05
C THR A 55 14.82 -15.22 -6.07
N ASP A 56 14.49 -15.82 -4.92
CA ASP A 56 13.32 -16.68 -4.73
C ASP A 56 12.30 -16.01 -3.79
N THR A 57 11.15 -15.66 -4.36
CA THR A 57 10.07 -14.97 -3.66
C THR A 57 9.46 -15.81 -2.53
N LEU A 58 9.36 -17.13 -2.69
CA LEU A 58 8.77 -18.00 -1.67
C LEU A 58 9.70 -18.15 -0.47
N VAL A 59 11.01 -18.23 -0.70
CA VAL A 59 12.02 -18.25 0.37
C VAL A 59 12.07 -16.90 1.08
N MET A 60 12.12 -15.80 0.32
CA MET A 60 12.08 -14.44 0.85
C MET A 60 10.89 -14.22 1.79
N TYR A 61 9.68 -14.52 1.31
CA TYR A 61 8.44 -14.32 2.06
C TYR A 61 8.42 -15.11 3.38
N LYS A 62 8.92 -16.35 3.36
CA LYS A 62 8.89 -17.23 4.53
C LYS A 62 9.96 -16.92 5.56
N ARG A 63 11.09 -16.31 5.16
CA ARG A 63 12.31 -16.30 6.00
C ARG A 63 13.04 -14.96 6.11
N HIS A 64 12.93 -14.09 5.11
CA HIS A 64 13.85 -12.94 4.99
C HIS A 64 13.16 -11.58 5.13
N LEU A 65 11.83 -11.50 5.04
CA LEU A 65 11.13 -10.24 5.26
C LEU A 65 11.33 -9.71 6.71
N PRO A 66 11.61 -8.41 6.90
CA PRO A 66 11.79 -7.83 8.23
C PRO A 66 10.51 -7.93 9.07
N THR A 67 10.64 -8.36 10.33
CA THR A 67 9.53 -8.41 11.30
C THR A 67 9.37 -7.10 12.09
N CYS A 68 10.37 -6.22 12.01
CA CYS A 68 10.35 -4.86 12.55
C CYS A 68 11.07 -3.91 11.59
N LEU A 69 10.56 -2.68 11.47
CA LEU A 69 11.14 -1.61 10.67
C LEU A 69 11.92 -0.67 11.59
#